data_AF-A0A9X3YFV4-F1
#
_entry.id   AF-A0A9X3YFV4-F1
#
_cell.length_a   1.000
_cell.length_b   1.000
_cell.length_c   1.000
_cell.angle_alpha   90.00
_cell.angle_beta   90.00
_cell.angle_gamma   90.00
#
_symmetry.space_group_name_H-M   'P 1'
#
loop_
_entity.id
_entity.type
_entity.pdbx_description
1 polymer ?
#
loop_
_entity_poly.entity_id
_entity_poly.type
_entity_poly.pdbx_seq_one_letter_code
_entity_poly.pdbx_strand_id
1 'polypeptide(L)'
;MRALAAAVALAAATAAQADYKDAYSRGLEAVRDGDWNEVRRRMTEAAAEQPAPATRVRLYGQRWEPYVPQYYLGLAAFKQGDCAGALREWRSAANAGVVGGVPNLKAEQDRNAASCESRVAQQTPPKPPVDEPKPAETPKPPVAETPKPVDTPKPPDKPKTEPPKAEPAKPEPARTEPPKPAPTPIAARVPTPLLDAYRAWLAGRYADVARINPDSYGDPRAKAQAFLVRAAARHVQAEIDGDAQALDAARADVRAVRALDARLAPDAAMFSPRFRAFFAATK
;
A
#
# COMPACT_ATOMS: atom_id res chain seq x y z
N MET A 1 40.87 29.02 -35.26
CA MET A 1 39.69 28.14 -35.52
C MET A 1 39.75 26.87 -34.68
N ARG A 2 39.61 26.96 -33.35
CA ARG A 2 39.51 25.79 -32.45
C ARG A 2 38.85 26.22 -31.13
N ALA A 3 37.52 26.22 -31.08
CA ALA A 3 36.76 26.26 -29.82
C ALA A 3 35.25 26.13 -30.10
N LEU A 4 34.83 25.04 -30.73
CA LEU A 4 33.41 24.73 -30.95
C LEU A 4 33.23 23.22 -30.83
N ALA A 5 33.48 22.66 -29.64
CA ALA A 5 33.29 21.23 -29.39
C ALA A 5 32.97 20.88 -27.93
N ALA A 6 32.44 21.80 -27.13
CA ALA A 6 32.21 21.55 -25.70
C ALA A 6 30.84 22.04 -25.19
N ALA A 7 29.78 21.97 -26.02
CA ALA A 7 28.45 22.45 -25.64
C ALA A 7 27.29 21.46 -25.83
N VAL A 8 27.56 20.17 -26.09
CA VAL A 8 26.49 19.19 -26.41
C VAL A 8 26.27 18.13 -25.31
N ALA A 9 27.13 18.01 -24.30
CA ALA A 9 27.07 16.87 -23.36
C ALA A 9 26.18 17.07 -22.11
N LEU A 10 25.54 18.24 -21.91
CA LEU A 10 24.83 18.56 -20.65
C LEU A 10 23.31 18.71 -20.77
N ALA A 11 22.68 18.07 -21.76
CA ALA A 11 21.22 18.16 -21.98
C ALA A 11 20.45 16.84 -21.75
N ALA A 12 21.12 15.76 -21.35
CA ALA A 12 20.46 14.44 -21.23
C ALA A 12 19.80 14.15 -19.86
N ALA A 13 20.00 14.99 -18.85
CA ALA A 13 19.54 14.69 -17.48
C ALA A 13 18.13 15.20 -17.12
N THR A 14 17.48 16.01 -17.98
CA THR A 14 16.17 16.61 -17.67
C THR A 14 14.97 15.88 -18.27
N ALA A 15 15.17 15.07 -19.32
CA ALA A 15 14.09 14.29 -19.92
C ALA A 15 13.67 13.09 -19.05
N ALA A 16 14.63 12.38 -18.44
CA ALA A 16 14.40 11.18 -17.64
C ALA A 16 13.64 11.39 -16.30
N GLN A 17 13.33 12.64 -15.94
CA GLN A 17 12.59 12.96 -14.70
C GLN A 17 11.08 13.14 -14.93
N ALA A 18 10.66 13.37 -16.18
CA ALA A 18 9.26 13.53 -16.53
C ALA A 18 8.57 12.18 -16.78
N ASP A 19 9.30 11.24 -17.41
CA ASP A 19 8.74 10.00 -17.93
C ASP A 19 8.43 8.98 -16.81
N TYR A 20 9.29 8.84 -15.79
CA TYR A 20 9.02 7.93 -14.66
C TYR A 20 7.72 8.25 -13.92
N LYS A 21 7.32 9.52 -13.87
CA LYS A 21 6.08 9.93 -13.19
C LYS A 21 4.85 9.53 -13.98
N ASP A 22 4.89 9.67 -15.31
CA ASP A 22 3.84 9.19 -16.20
C ASP A 22 3.76 7.66 -16.15
N ALA A 23 4.91 6.98 -16.30
CA ALA A 23 5.00 5.53 -16.18
C ALA A 23 4.45 5.04 -14.84
N TYR A 24 4.88 5.63 -13.73
CA TYR A 24 4.37 5.27 -12.40
C TYR A 24 2.87 5.55 -12.25
N SER A 25 2.39 6.69 -12.75
CA SER A 25 0.96 7.04 -12.67
C SER A 25 0.09 6.06 -13.48
N ARG A 26 0.50 5.72 -14.71
CA ARG A 26 -0.15 4.70 -15.54
C ARG A 26 -0.06 3.31 -14.91
N GLY A 27 1.05 3.01 -14.24
CA GLY A 27 1.20 1.79 -13.47
C GLY A 27 0.20 1.72 -12.31
N LEU A 28 -0.03 2.81 -11.59
CA LEU A 28 -1.05 2.88 -10.54
C LEU A 28 -2.47 2.76 -11.09
N GLU A 29 -2.74 3.25 -12.30
CA GLU A 29 -4.00 3.02 -13.02
C GLU A 29 -4.16 1.53 -13.36
N ALA A 30 -3.13 0.91 -13.93
CA ALA A 30 -3.13 -0.54 -14.21
C ALA A 30 -3.33 -1.39 -12.94
N VAL A 31 -2.82 -0.96 -11.78
CA VAL A 31 -3.11 -1.64 -10.49
C VAL A 31 -4.61 -1.60 -10.17
N ARG A 32 -5.28 -0.47 -10.42
CA ARG A 32 -6.73 -0.33 -10.20
C ARG A 32 -7.55 -1.17 -11.17
N ASP A 33 -7.07 -1.30 -12.40
CA ASP A 33 -7.71 -2.08 -13.46
C ASP A 33 -7.41 -3.58 -13.34
N GLY A 34 -6.45 -3.96 -12.48
CA GLY A 34 -6.01 -5.34 -12.31
C GLY A 34 -5.19 -5.87 -13.48
N ASP A 35 -4.67 -4.98 -14.34
CA ASP A 35 -3.78 -5.34 -15.44
C ASP A 35 -2.35 -5.50 -14.92
N TRP A 36 -2.09 -6.66 -14.30
CA TRP A 36 -0.79 -6.95 -13.69
C TRP A 36 0.36 -7.01 -14.68
N ASN A 37 0.09 -7.24 -15.98
CA ASN A 37 1.11 -7.19 -17.02
C ASN A 37 1.54 -5.74 -17.26
N GLU A 38 0.58 -4.83 -17.40
CA GLU A 38 0.86 -3.42 -17.55
C GLU A 38 1.51 -2.83 -16.28
N VAL A 39 1.08 -3.23 -15.08
CA VAL A 39 1.76 -2.84 -13.82
C VAL A 39 3.24 -3.22 -13.87
N ARG A 40 3.55 -4.48 -14.22
CA ARG A 40 4.94 -4.95 -14.29
C ARG A 40 5.75 -4.11 -15.27
N ARG A 41 5.22 -3.84 -16.46
CA ARG A 41 5.89 -3.04 -17.49
C ARG A 41 6.14 -1.61 -16.99
N ARG A 42 5.09 -0.93 -16.55
CA ARG A 42 5.14 0.48 -16.13
C ARG A 42 5.99 0.73 -14.88
N MET A 43 5.93 -0.18 -13.91
CA MET A 43 6.76 -0.05 -12.71
C MET A 43 8.24 -0.36 -13.01
N THR A 44 8.52 -1.22 -13.99
CA THR A 44 9.89 -1.45 -14.47
C THR A 44 10.43 -0.23 -15.20
N GLU A 45 9.64 0.37 -16.09
CA GLU A 45 9.97 1.64 -16.77
C GLU A 45 10.29 2.74 -15.75
N ALA A 46 9.39 2.96 -14.78
CA ALA A 46 9.60 3.95 -13.73
C ALA A 46 10.85 3.66 -12.88
N ALA A 47 11.06 2.41 -12.47
CA ALA A 47 12.22 2.02 -11.67
C ALA A 47 13.55 2.11 -12.43
N ALA A 48 13.54 1.96 -13.77
CA ALA A 48 14.73 2.11 -14.59
C ALA A 48 15.22 3.57 -14.62
N GLU A 49 14.29 4.52 -14.62
CA GLU A 49 14.60 5.95 -14.61
C GLU A 49 14.84 6.51 -13.21
N GLN A 50 14.01 6.11 -12.25
CA GLN A 50 14.10 6.50 -10.85
C GLN A 50 14.07 5.24 -9.97
N PRO A 51 15.23 4.63 -9.68
CA PRO A 51 15.28 3.39 -8.89
C PRO A 51 15.03 3.62 -7.40
N ALA A 52 15.27 4.84 -6.89
CA ALA A 52 15.14 5.16 -5.49
C ALA A 52 13.68 5.43 -5.11
N PRO A 53 13.06 4.58 -4.25
CA PRO A 53 11.73 4.83 -3.74
C PRO A 53 11.72 6.02 -2.79
N ALA A 54 10.57 6.67 -2.65
CA ALA A 54 10.39 7.83 -1.81
C ALA A 54 9.02 7.79 -1.12
N THR A 55 8.97 8.18 0.15
CA THR A 55 7.71 8.22 0.92
C THR A 55 6.72 9.25 0.37
N ARG A 56 7.21 10.23 -0.39
CA ARG A 56 6.40 11.32 -0.92
C ARG A 56 7.02 11.90 -2.20
N VAL A 57 6.34 11.72 -3.34
CA VAL A 57 6.69 12.32 -4.63
C VAL A 57 5.49 13.06 -5.20
N ARG A 58 5.77 14.20 -5.84
CA ARG A 58 4.77 14.99 -6.57
C ARG A 58 4.66 14.43 -7.98
N LEU A 59 3.65 13.57 -8.18
CA LEU A 59 3.40 12.92 -9.48
C LEU A 59 2.71 13.87 -10.45
N TYR A 60 1.59 14.49 -10.03
CA TYR A 60 0.86 15.46 -10.84
C TYR A 60 0.22 16.56 -9.98
N GLY A 61 0.14 17.79 -10.51
CA GLY A 61 -0.56 18.89 -9.86
C GLY A 61 -0.09 19.09 -8.42
N GLN A 62 -0.98 19.04 -7.44
CA GLN A 62 -0.66 19.12 -6.00
C GLN A 62 -0.79 17.76 -5.28
N ARG A 63 -0.92 16.66 -6.03
CA ARG A 63 -1.11 15.32 -5.47
C ARG A 63 0.25 14.70 -5.15
N TRP A 64 0.42 14.35 -3.88
CA TRP A 64 1.61 13.68 -3.37
C TRP A 64 1.27 12.23 -3.07
N GLU A 65 2.10 11.31 -3.57
CA GLU A 65 1.92 9.88 -3.36
C GLU A 65 3.27 9.25 -2.98
N PRO A 66 3.27 8.13 -2.22
CA PRO A 66 4.46 7.31 -2.08
C PRO A 66 4.88 6.76 -3.45
N TYR A 67 6.17 6.89 -3.74
CA TYR A 67 6.82 6.29 -4.90
C TYR A 67 7.51 5.00 -4.47
N VAL A 68 6.89 3.87 -4.77
CA VAL A 68 7.31 2.53 -4.32
C VAL A 68 7.17 1.52 -5.47
N PRO A 69 7.91 1.69 -6.59
CA PRO A 69 7.76 0.83 -7.76
C PRO A 69 8.06 -0.64 -7.44
N GLN A 70 9.04 -0.94 -6.58
CA GLN A 70 9.36 -2.31 -6.16
C GLN A 70 8.20 -2.99 -5.43
N TYR A 71 7.44 -2.24 -4.61
CA TYR A 71 6.24 -2.76 -3.96
C TYR A 71 5.24 -3.29 -4.98
N TYR A 72 4.98 -2.48 -6.02
CA TYR A 72 4.00 -2.81 -7.06
C TYR A 72 4.51 -3.87 -8.05
N LEU A 73 5.82 -3.95 -8.30
CA LEU A 73 6.43 -5.06 -9.02
C LEU A 73 6.22 -6.38 -8.26
N GLY A 74 6.43 -6.37 -6.95
CA GLY A 74 6.17 -7.54 -6.11
C GLY A 74 4.69 -7.92 -6.08
N LEU A 75 3.79 -6.93 -6.03
CA LEU A 75 2.35 -7.13 -6.09
C LEU A 75 1.91 -7.75 -7.43
N ALA A 76 2.41 -7.24 -8.55
CA ALA A 76 2.15 -7.80 -9.87
C ALA A 76 2.63 -9.25 -9.97
N ALA A 77 3.85 -9.54 -9.51
CA ALA A 77 4.38 -10.90 -9.47
C ALA A 77 3.51 -11.84 -8.62
N PHE A 78 3.08 -11.40 -7.43
CA PHE A 78 2.18 -12.16 -6.57
C PHE A 78 0.84 -12.46 -7.25
N LYS A 79 0.22 -11.46 -7.89
CA LYS A 79 -1.06 -11.60 -8.58
C LYS A 79 -0.98 -12.51 -9.80
N GLN A 80 0.21 -12.62 -10.39
CA GLN A 80 0.52 -13.55 -11.49
C GLN A 80 0.98 -14.93 -11.01
N GLY A 81 1.04 -15.17 -9.69
CA GLY A 81 1.44 -16.45 -9.11
C GLY A 81 2.95 -16.66 -8.94
N ASP A 82 3.77 -15.70 -9.39
CA ASP A 82 5.23 -15.72 -9.23
C ASP A 82 5.63 -15.33 -7.79
N CYS A 83 5.47 -16.27 -6.87
CA CYS A 83 5.75 -16.07 -5.45
C CYS A 83 7.24 -15.78 -5.19
N ALA A 84 8.14 -16.41 -5.96
CA ALA A 84 9.58 -16.17 -5.85
C ALA A 84 9.94 -14.74 -6.28
N GLY A 85 9.38 -14.27 -7.41
CA GLY A 85 9.55 -12.89 -7.86
C GLY A 85 8.98 -11.87 -6.89
N ALA A 86 7.78 -12.11 -6.38
CA ALA A 86 7.15 -11.23 -5.39
C ALA A 86 8.05 -11.00 -4.16
N LEU A 87 8.59 -12.10 -3.60
CA LEU A 87 9.47 -12.02 -2.44
C LEU A 87 10.80 -11.32 -2.73
N ARG A 88 11.37 -11.45 -3.93
CA ARG A 88 12.59 -10.72 -4.31
C ARG A 88 12.37 -9.21 -4.26
N GLU A 89 11.30 -8.73 -4.88
CA GLU A 89 10.99 -7.29 -4.92
C GLU A 89 10.70 -6.73 -3.53
N TRP A 90 9.88 -7.44 -2.75
CA TRP A 90 9.46 -6.98 -1.42
C TRP A 90 10.58 -7.00 -0.38
N ARG A 91 11.54 -7.93 -0.51
CA ARG A 91 12.71 -8.03 0.37
C ARG A 91 13.85 -7.10 -0.04
N SER A 92 13.73 -6.38 -1.16
CA SER A 92 14.74 -5.40 -1.55
C SER A 92 14.87 -4.30 -0.47
N ALA A 93 16.10 -3.89 -0.17
CA ALA A 93 16.38 -2.86 0.84
C ALA A 93 15.70 -1.52 0.50
N ALA A 94 15.67 -1.19 -0.80
CA ALA A 94 14.96 -0.02 -1.33
C ALA A 94 13.47 -0.05 -0.93
N ASN A 95 12.78 -1.17 -1.17
CA ASN A 95 11.38 -1.32 -0.83
C ASN A 95 11.15 -1.25 0.69
N ALA A 96 11.94 -1.98 1.48
CA ALA A 96 11.81 -2.05 2.93
C ALA A 96 11.92 -0.67 3.61
N GLY A 97 12.83 0.19 3.12
CA GLY A 97 13.06 1.52 3.68
C GLY A 97 11.88 2.50 3.56
N VAL A 98 11.01 2.33 2.56
CA VAL A 98 9.87 3.23 2.32
C VAL A 98 8.55 2.61 2.72
N VAL A 99 8.32 1.33 2.38
CA VAL A 99 7.07 0.63 2.70
C VAL A 99 6.87 0.52 4.21
N GLY A 100 7.95 0.42 5.00
CA GLY A 100 7.89 0.46 6.47
C GLY A 100 7.18 1.71 7.03
N GLY A 101 7.29 2.85 6.35
CA GLY A 101 6.64 4.10 6.73
C GLY A 101 5.21 4.27 6.21
N VAL A 102 4.67 3.30 5.46
CA VAL A 102 3.33 3.34 4.89
C VAL A 102 2.51 2.14 5.39
N PRO A 103 1.79 2.26 6.52
CA PRO A 103 1.21 1.12 7.23
C PRO A 103 0.31 0.21 6.37
N ASN A 104 -0.49 0.80 5.47
CA ASN A 104 -1.40 0.03 4.61
C ASN A 104 -0.63 -0.82 3.60
N LEU A 105 0.43 -0.28 2.98
CA LEU A 105 1.26 -1.02 2.04
C LEU A 105 2.06 -2.10 2.76
N LYS A 106 2.60 -1.79 3.95
CA LYS A 106 3.30 -2.75 4.81
C LYS A 106 2.40 -3.94 5.17
N ALA A 107 1.17 -3.68 5.62
CA ALA A 107 0.23 -4.72 6.02
C ALA A 107 -0.25 -5.60 4.85
N GLU A 108 -0.42 -5.01 3.66
CA GLU A 108 -0.72 -5.79 2.45
C GLU A 108 0.48 -6.63 2.02
N GLN A 109 1.67 -6.04 1.98
CA GLN A 109 2.91 -6.75 1.66
C GLN A 109 3.12 -7.94 2.58
N ASP A 110 3.04 -7.75 3.90
CA ASP A 110 3.32 -8.79 4.89
C ASP A 110 2.35 -9.97 4.73
N ARG A 111 1.05 -9.70 4.52
CA ARG A 111 0.05 -10.75 4.28
C ARG A 111 0.33 -11.55 3.01
N ASN A 112 0.65 -10.87 1.91
CA ASN A 112 0.90 -11.54 0.64
C ASN A 112 2.24 -12.28 0.66
N ALA A 113 3.28 -11.70 1.28
CA ALA A 113 4.58 -12.33 1.46
C ALA A 113 4.48 -13.61 2.29
N ALA A 114 3.74 -13.61 3.40
CA ALA A 114 3.50 -14.81 4.20
C ALA A 114 2.79 -15.92 3.37
N SER A 115 1.84 -15.54 2.52
CA SER A 115 1.22 -16.48 1.58
C SER A 115 2.23 -17.03 0.56
N CYS A 116 3.12 -16.19 0.03
CA CYS A 116 4.18 -16.62 -0.90
C CYS A 116 5.16 -17.57 -0.22
N GLU A 117 5.62 -17.25 0.97
CA GLU A 117 6.57 -18.07 1.75
C GLU A 117 6.01 -19.47 2.00
N SER A 118 4.74 -19.55 2.37
CA SER A 118 4.04 -20.83 2.56
C SER A 118 3.99 -21.65 1.26
N ARG A 119 3.70 -21.02 0.12
CA ARG A 119 3.64 -21.70 -1.19
C ARG A 119 5.01 -22.19 -1.65
N VAL A 120 6.05 -21.37 -1.52
CA VAL A 120 7.42 -21.73 -1.90
C VAL A 120 7.94 -22.87 -1.01
N ALA A 121 7.66 -22.83 0.29
CA ALA A 121 8.03 -23.90 1.21
C ALA A 121 7.39 -25.25 0.83
N GLN A 122 6.12 -25.25 0.41
CA GLN A 122 5.40 -26.45 -0.05
C GLN A 122 5.89 -26.95 -1.42
N GLN A 123 6.37 -26.06 -2.28
CA GLN A 123 6.87 -26.39 -3.63
C GLN A 123 8.31 -26.87 -3.65
N THR A 124 9.04 -26.78 -2.53
CA THR A 124 10.39 -27.32 -2.42
C THR A 124 10.27 -28.76 -1.92
N PRO A 125 10.52 -29.79 -2.76
CA PRO A 125 10.54 -31.17 -2.26
C PRO A 125 11.57 -31.30 -1.14
N PRO A 126 11.34 -32.16 -0.12
CA PRO A 126 12.41 -32.51 0.80
C PRO A 126 13.58 -33.02 -0.02
N LYS A 127 14.70 -32.32 0.08
CA LYS A 127 15.97 -32.72 -0.53
C LYS A 127 16.22 -34.19 -0.14
N PRO A 128 16.42 -35.11 -1.11
CA PRO A 128 16.91 -36.45 -0.79
C PRO A 128 18.15 -36.31 0.12
N PRO A 129 18.37 -37.19 1.10
CA PRO A 129 19.59 -37.18 1.89
C PRO A 129 20.75 -37.16 0.90
N VAL A 130 21.58 -36.12 0.97
CA VAL A 130 22.81 -36.09 0.19
C VAL A 130 23.69 -37.16 0.79
N ASP A 131 23.91 -38.23 0.03
CA ASP A 131 25.07 -39.09 0.23
C ASP A 131 26.30 -38.18 0.21
N GLU A 132 26.98 -38.20 1.34
CA GLU A 132 28.16 -37.43 1.70
C GLU A 132 29.30 -37.72 0.70
N PRO A 133 29.79 -36.75 -0.11
CA PRO A 133 31.06 -36.92 -0.77
C PRO A 133 32.15 -36.62 0.25
N LYS A 134 32.87 -37.69 0.59
CA LYS A 134 34.11 -37.74 1.35
C LYS A 134 35.11 -36.62 0.96
N PRO A 135 35.91 -36.10 1.92
CA PRO A 135 36.75 -34.91 1.74
C PRO A 135 37.96 -35.14 0.82
N ALA A 136 38.29 -34.14 -0.02
CA ALA A 136 39.59 -34.05 -0.69
C ALA A 136 40.11 -32.59 -0.66
N GLU A 137 41.07 -32.40 0.24
CA GLU A 137 42.30 -31.59 0.18
C GLU A 137 42.29 -30.13 -0.34
N THR A 138 42.63 -29.24 0.59
CA THR A 138 43.29 -27.93 0.41
C THR A 138 44.58 -27.99 -0.41
N PRO A 139 44.89 -26.91 -1.14
CA PRO A 139 46.20 -26.26 -0.98
C PRO A 139 46.10 -24.78 -0.55
N LYS A 140 46.99 -24.40 0.39
CA LYS A 140 47.25 -23.05 0.91
C LYS A 140 47.98 -22.13 -0.12
N PRO A 141 48.11 -20.81 0.14
CA PRO A 141 48.11 -19.73 -0.84
C PRO A 141 49.48 -19.03 -1.02
N PRO A 142 49.60 -18.07 -1.95
CA PRO A 142 50.58 -16.99 -1.88
C PRO A 142 49.96 -15.66 -1.41
N VAL A 143 50.55 -15.13 -0.34
CA VAL A 143 50.65 -13.74 0.16
C VAL A 143 51.25 -12.84 -0.94
N ALA A 144 51.10 -11.52 -1.09
CA ALA A 144 50.27 -10.41 -0.61
C ALA A 144 50.63 -9.20 -1.50
N GLU A 145 49.80 -8.14 -1.54
CA GLU A 145 50.28 -6.75 -1.35
C GLU A 145 49.12 -5.77 -1.16
N THR A 146 49.17 -5.05 -0.05
CA THR A 146 48.30 -3.96 0.39
C THR A 146 48.59 -2.63 -0.29
N PRO A 147 47.58 -1.79 -0.53
CA PRO A 147 47.74 -0.33 -0.48
C PRO A 147 47.17 0.26 0.82
N LYS A 148 47.95 1.17 1.40
CA LYS A 148 47.71 1.92 2.65
C LYS A 148 46.48 2.86 2.54
N PRO A 149 45.72 3.08 3.63
CA PRO A 149 44.77 4.18 3.75
C PRO A 149 45.46 5.52 4.01
N VAL A 150 44.97 6.59 3.39
CA VAL A 150 45.45 7.97 3.55
C VAL A 150 44.55 8.73 4.54
N ASP A 151 45.20 9.39 5.50
CA ASP A 151 44.73 10.41 6.45
C ASP A 151 43.81 11.47 5.81
N THR A 152 42.66 11.90 6.37
CA THR A 152 42.39 12.91 7.44
C THR A 152 40.99 13.52 7.12
N PRO A 153 40.34 14.43 7.90
CA PRO A 153 40.45 14.79 9.32
C PRO A 153 39.09 14.77 10.09
N LYS A 154 39.22 14.78 11.43
CA LYS A 154 38.19 14.86 12.49
C LYS A 154 37.31 16.14 12.42
N PRO A 155 35.97 16.03 12.49
CA PRO A 155 35.09 17.17 12.76
C PRO A 155 35.09 17.59 14.25
N PRO A 156 34.91 18.88 14.55
CA PRO A 156 35.10 19.46 15.88
C PRO A 156 33.99 19.12 16.89
N ASP A 157 34.41 19.04 18.15
CA ASP A 157 33.61 18.88 19.36
C ASP A 157 32.46 19.89 19.45
N LYS A 158 31.22 19.39 19.59
CA LYS A 158 30.07 20.20 19.99
C LYS A 158 29.94 20.20 21.52
N PRO A 159 29.70 21.38 22.15
CA PRO A 159 29.59 21.50 23.60
C PRO A 159 28.41 20.71 24.18
N LYS A 160 28.71 19.99 25.26
CA LYS A 160 27.79 19.26 26.13
C LYS A 160 26.89 20.29 26.84
N THR A 161 25.62 20.31 26.50
CA THR A 161 24.63 21.15 27.19
C THR A 161 24.22 20.43 28.48
N GLU A 162 24.53 21.06 29.61
CA GLU A 162 24.10 20.69 30.95
C GLU A 162 22.56 20.69 31.06
N PRO A 163 21.93 19.67 31.67
CA PRO A 163 20.52 19.74 32.03
C PRO A 163 20.34 20.75 33.17
N PRO A 164 19.33 21.64 33.11
CA PRO A 164 19.03 22.53 34.22
C PRO A 164 18.54 21.74 35.44
N LYS A 165 19.14 22.08 36.58
CA LYS A 165 18.83 21.67 37.95
C LYS A 165 17.33 21.76 38.23
N ALA A 166 16.72 20.62 38.57
CA ALA A 166 15.33 20.54 38.99
C ALA A 166 15.11 21.29 40.31
N GLU A 167 14.13 22.19 40.30
CA GLU A 167 13.58 22.87 41.46
C GLU A 167 12.59 21.93 42.19
N PRO A 168 12.51 21.93 43.54
CA PRO A 168 11.74 20.92 44.27
C PRO A 168 10.23 21.05 44.04
N ALA A 169 9.62 20.00 43.51
CA ALA A 169 8.18 19.89 43.38
C ALA A 169 7.50 19.79 44.77
N LYS A 170 6.55 20.69 44.99
CA LYS A 170 5.56 20.67 46.07
C LYS A 170 4.71 19.38 45.98
N PRO A 171 4.41 18.68 47.08
CA PRO A 171 3.67 17.42 47.01
C PRO A 171 2.21 17.65 46.61
N GLU A 172 1.82 17.10 45.46
CA GLU A 172 0.42 17.02 45.01
C GLU A 172 -0.22 15.74 45.59
N PRO A 173 -1.43 15.82 46.16
CA PRO A 173 -2.05 14.72 46.92
C PRO A 173 -2.39 13.51 46.04
N ALA A 174 -2.22 12.33 46.63
CA ALA A 174 -2.46 11.03 46.02
C ALA A 174 -3.84 10.94 45.35
N ARG A 175 -3.85 10.86 44.02
CA ARG A 175 -5.03 10.52 43.23
C ARG A 175 -5.11 8.99 43.19
N THR A 176 -6.12 8.44 43.83
CA THR A 176 -6.50 7.03 43.75
C THR A 176 -6.74 6.64 42.29
N GLU A 177 -6.03 5.63 41.79
CA GLU A 177 -6.29 5.04 40.48
C GLU A 177 -7.69 4.39 40.46
N PRO A 178 -8.56 4.72 39.48
CA PRO A 178 -9.79 3.97 39.26
C PRO A 178 -9.47 2.52 38.84
N PRO A 179 -10.26 1.54 39.29
CA PRO A 179 -10.03 0.13 38.93
C PRO A 179 -10.13 -0.06 37.42
N LYS A 180 -9.14 -0.76 36.87
CA LYS A 180 -9.03 -1.16 35.46
C LYS A 180 -10.33 -1.85 35.02
N PRO A 181 -11.02 -1.40 33.96
CA PRO A 181 -12.23 -2.07 33.50
C PRO A 181 -11.90 -3.50 33.07
N ALA A 182 -12.63 -4.46 33.63
CA ALA A 182 -12.62 -5.84 33.14
C ALA A 182 -13.02 -5.86 31.65
N PRO A 183 -12.48 -6.77 30.84
CA PRO A 183 -12.78 -6.85 29.41
C PRO A 183 -14.26 -7.20 29.21
N THR A 184 -15.02 -6.25 28.69
CA THR A 184 -16.40 -6.45 28.22
C THR A 184 -16.44 -7.51 27.12
N PRO A 185 -17.47 -8.38 27.05
CA PRO A 185 -17.59 -9.40 26.01
C PRO A 185 -17.52 -8.79 24.60
N ILE A 186 -16.92 -9.54 23.68
CA ILE A 186 -16.61 -9.17 22.28
C ILE A 186 -17.83 -8.53 21.60
N ALA A 187 -17.90 -7.19 21.64
CA ALA A 187 -18.68 -6.43 20.68
C ALA A 187 -18.11 -6.74 19.30
N ALA A 188 -18.97 -7.18 18.37
CA ALA A 188 -18.61 -7.48 16.99
C ALA A 188 -17.76 -6.33 16.41
N ARG A 189 -16.45 -6.57 16.26
CA ARG A 189 -15.55 -5.60 15.64
C ARG A 189 -16.01 -5.45 14.19
N VAL A 190 -16.35 -4.23 13.78
CA VAL A 190 -16.74 -3.92 12.40
C VAL A 190 -15.66 -4.49 11.46
N PRO A 191 -16.02 -5.30 10.43
CA PRO A 191 -15.03 -5.88 9.53
C PRO A 191 -14.17 -4.79 8.88
N THR A 192 -12.85 -4.93 8.93
CA THR A 192 -11.91 -3.97 8.31
C THR A 192 -12.23 -3.70 6.84
N PRO A 193 -12.58 -4.70 6.00
CA PRO A 193 -12.95 -4.43 4.60
C PRO A 193 -14.16 -3.51 4.45
N LEU A 194 -15.11 -3.55 5.39
CA LEU A 194 -16.26 -2.64 5.39
C LEU A 194 -15.83 -1.21 5.73
N LEU A 195 -14.97 -1.04 6.74
CA LEU A 195 -14.41 0.27 7.09
C LEU A 195 -13.63 0.88 5.91
N ASP A 196 -12.88 0.07 5.19
CA ASP A 196 -12.12 0.53 4.02
C ASP A 196 -13.03 0.94 2.86
N ALA A 197 -14.17 0.26 2.67
CA ALA A 197 -15.19 0.68 1.70
C ALA A 197 -15.78 2.05 2.06
N TYR A 198 -16.11 2.30 3.33
CA TYR A 198 -16.60 3.62 3.76
C TYR A 198 -15.52 4.71 3.65
N ARG A 199 -14.25 4.39 3.94
CA ARG A 199 -13.14 5.34 3.71
C ARG A 199 -12.96 5.65 2.23
N ALA A 200 -13.09 4.66 1.35
CA ALA A 200 -13.04 4.86 -0.09
C ALA A 200 -14.20 5.72 -0.58
N TRP A 201 -15.42 5.48 -0.08
CA TRP A 201 -16.60 6.31 -0.35
C TRP A 201 -16.36 7.77 0.05
N LEU A 202 -15.91 8.01 1.29
CA LEU A 202 -15.62 9.35 1.80
C LEU A 202 -14.45 10.03 1.06
N ALA A 203 -13.52 9.25 0.50
CA ALA A 203 -12.43 9.75 -0.32
C ALA A 203 -12.84 9.99 -1.80
N GLY A 204 -14.11 9.83 -2.16
CA GLY A 204 -14.60 10.00 -3.53
C GLY A 204 -14.21 8.87 -4.50
N ARG A 205 -13.69 7.75 -3.99
CA ARG A 205 -13.26 6.59 -4.80
C ARG A 205 -14.44 5.67 -5.09
N TYR A 206 -15.46 6.19 -5.77
CA TYR A 206 -16.72 5.48 -6.01
C TYR A 206 -16.53 4.21 -6.85
N ALA A 207 -15.64 4.23 -7.84
CA ALA A 207 -15.32 3.05 -8.65
C ALA A 207 -14.80 1.87 -7.82
N ASP A 208 -13.96 2.13 -6.81
CA ASP A 208 -13.43 1.09 -5.93
C ASP A 208 -14.57 0.47 -5.10
N VAL A 209 -15.44 1.33 -4.56
CA VAL A 209 -16.58 0.91 -3.73
C VAL A 209 -17.60 0.13 -4.56
N ALA A 210 -17.85 0.51 -5.82
CA ALA A 210 -18.79 -0.17 -6.71
C ALA A 210 -18.40 -1.63 -7.05
N ARG A 211 -17.12 -1.97 -6.87
CA ARG A 211 -16.53 -3.30 -7.15
C ARG A 211 -16.47 -4.22 -5.93
N ILE A 212 -16.76 -3.75 -4.72
CA ILE A 212 -16.73 -4.61 -3.54
C ILE A 212 -17.74 -5.76 -3.69
N ASN A 213 -17.48 -6.88 -3.01
CA ASN A 213 -18.37 -8.04 -2.97
C ASN A 213 -19.06 -8.14 -1.60
N PRO A 214 -20.31 -7.67 -1.45
CA PRO A 214 -21.08 -7.80 -0.22
C PRO A 214 -21.30 -9.25 0.23
N ASP A 215 -21.22 -10.22 -0.69
CA ASP A 215 -21.44 -11.61 -0.31
C ASP A 215 -20.29 -12.23 0.47
N SER A 216 -19.11 -11.58 0.50
CA SER A 216 -18.00 -12.02 1.35
C SER A 216 -18.19 -11.74 2.84
N TYR A 217 -19.19 -10.93 3.22
CA TYR A 217 -19.47 -10.62 4.63
C TYR A 217 -20.41 -11.69 5.22
N GLY A 218 -19.92 -12.43 6.21
CA GLY A 218 -20.71 -13.44 6.92
C GLY A 218 -21.76 -12.86 7.88
N ASP A 219 -21.53 -11.65 8.38
CA ASP A 219 -22.48 -10.94 9.24
C ASP A 219 -23.56 -10.23 8.38
N PRO A 220 -24.87 -10.50 8.59
CA PRO A 220 -25.95 -9.92 7.80
C PRO A 220 -26.01 -8.39 7.83
N ARG A 221 -25.67 -7.78 8.98
CA ARG A 221 -25.65 -6.33 9.14
C ARG A 221 -24.47 -5.72 8.40
N ALA A 222 -23.29 -6.33 8.49
CA ALA A 222 -22.12 -5.91 7.71
C ALA A 222 -22.38 -6.04 6.20
N LYS A 223 -23.02 -7.13 5.78
CA LYS A 223 -23.47 -7.35 4.40
C LYS A 223 -24.45 -6.26 3.94
N ALA A 224 -25.45 -5.91 4.76
CA ALA A 224 -26.39 -4.83 4.45
C ALA A 224 -25.69 -3.47 4.29
N GLN A 225 -24.74 -3.13 5.17
CA GLN A 225 -23.95 -1.90 5.05
C GLN A 225 -23.06 -1.90 3.79
N ALA A 226 -22.48 -3.06 3.43
CA ALA A 226 -21.70 -3.20 2.20
C ALA A 226 -22.55 -2.97 0.95
N PHE A 227 -23.76 -3.54 0.88
CA PHE A 227 -24.70 -3.24 -0.19
C PHE A 227 -25.10 -1.76 -0.21
N LEU A 228 -25.35 -1.15 0.94
CA LEU A 228 -25.74 0.26 1.04
C LEU A 228 -24.66 1.19 0.45
N VAL A 229 -23.40 1.03 0.88
CA VAL A 229 -22.31 1.89 0.40
C VAL A 229 -21.99 1.63 -1.07
N ARG A 230 -22.13 0.38 -1.55
CA ARG A 230 -21.98 0.02 -2.97
C ARG A 230 -23.10 0.62 -3.84
N ALA A 231 -24.34 0.58 -3.37
CA ALA A 231 -25.47 1.21 -4.05
C ALA A 231 -25.24 2.71 -4.21
N ALA A 232 -24.76 3.38 -3.16
CA ALA A 232 -24.44 4.81 -3.20
C ALA A 232 -23.34 5.12 -4.22
N ALA A 233 -22.26 4.32 -4.22
CA ALA A 233 -21.17 4.48 -5.17
C ALA A 233 -21.62 4.30 -6.61
N ARG A 234 -22.38 3.25 -6.91
CA ARG A 234 -22.92 2.99 -8.26
C ARG A 234 -23.89 4.06 -8.72
N HIS A 235 -24.73 4.57 -7.82
CA HIS A 235 -25.62 5.69 -8.13
C HIS A 235 -24.83 6.93 -8.53
N VAL A 236 -23.82 7.31 -7.75
CA VAL A 236 -22.99 8.48 -8.05
C VAL A 236 -22.22 8.29 -9.36
N GLN A 237 -21.66 7.10 -9.61
CA GLN A 237 -20.99 6.83 -10.88
C GLN A 237 -21.95 6.93 -12.07
N ALA A 238 -23.14 6.35 -11.98
CA ALA A 238 -24.15 6.46 -13.03
C ALA A 238 -24.55 7.91 -13.31
N GLU A 239 -24.63 8.76 -12.27
CA GLU A 239 -24.88 10.19 -12.45
C GLU A 239 -23.70 10.93 -13.10
N ILE A 240 -22.46 10.55 -12.81
CA ILE A 240 -21.25 11.13 -13.42
C ILE A 240 -21.15 10.73 -14.90
N ASP A 241 -21.37 9.45 -15.18
CA ASP A 241 -21.22 8.86 -16.51
C ASP A 241 -22.43 9.15 -17.43
N GLY A 242 -23.55 9.60 -16.86
CA GLY A 242 -24.81 9.82 -17.57
C GLY A 242 -25.48 8.52 -18.02
N ASP A 243 -25.13 7.39 -17.43
CA ASP A 243 -25.62 6.07 -17.82
C ASP A 243 -26.83 5.65 -16.97
N ALA A 244 -28.02 5.73 -17.56
CA ALA A 244 -29.26 5.32 -16.92
C ALA A 244 -29.35 3.80 -16.67
N GLN A 245 -28.64 2.97 -17.45
CA GLN A 245 -28.61 1.51 -17.27
C GLN A 245 -27.76 1.13 -16.06
N ALA A 246 -26.69 1.89 -15.78
CA ALA A 246 -25.87 1.69 -14.58
C ALA A 246 -26.66 1.88 -13.26
N LEU A 247 -27.78 2.61 -13.29
CA LEU A 247 -28.66 2.74 -12.11
C LEU A 247 -29.36 1.42 -11.73
N ASP A 248 -29.54 0.48 -12.65
CA ASP A 248 -30.20 -0.80 -12.33
C ASP A 248 -29.38 -1.64 -11.35
N ALA A 249 -28.05 -1.60 -11.46
CA ALA A 249 -27.16 -2.24 -10.50
C ALA A 249 -27.27 -1.59 -9.11
N ALA A 250 -27.41 -0.26 -9.04
CA ALA A 250 -27.64 0.44 -7.78
C ALA A 250 -29.01 0.08 -7.18
N ARG A 251 -30.07 -0.02 -8.00
CA ARG A 251 -31.41 -0.45 -7.54
C ARG A 251 -31.39 -1.89 -7.01
N ALA A 252 -30.65 -2.77 -7.67
CA ALA A 252 -30.47 -4.16 -7.21
C ALA A 252 -29.81 -4.21 -5.83
N ASP A 253 -28.79 -3.40 -5.59
CA ASP A 253 -28.15 -3.30 -4.28
C ASP A 253 -29.12 -2.75 -3.21
N VAL A 254 -29.94 -1.74 -3.54
CA VAL A 254 -30.96 -1.24 -2.59
C VAL A 254 -31.98 -2.32 -2.22
N ARG A 255 -32.44 -3.13 -3.18
CA ARG A 255 -33.32 -4.27 -2.89
C ARG A 255 -32.64 -5.30 -1.99
N ALA A 256 -31.35 -5.57 -2.21
CA ALA A 256 -30.57 -6.45 -1.33
C ALA A 256 -30.45 -5.90 0.09
N VAL A 257 -30.24 -4.58 0.25
CA VAL A 257 -30.28 -3.93 1.58
C VAL A 257 -31.63 -4.18 2.25
N ARG A 258 -32.74 -3.91 1.56
CA ARG A 258 -34.10 -4.06 2.13
C ARG A 258 -34.42 -5.51 2.51
N ALA A 259 -33.92 -6.48 1.75
CA ALA A 259 -34.09 -7.89 2.05
C ALA A 259 -33.34 -8.32 3.33
N LEU A 260 -32.20 -7.69 3.62
CA LEU A 260 -31.38 -7.98 4.80
C LEU A 260 -31.82 -7.19 6.03
N ASP A 261 -32.15 -5.91 5.85
CA ASP A 261 -32.60 -4.99 6.89
C ASP A 261 -33.55 -3.94 6.30
N ALA A 262 -34.86 -4.21 6.39
CA ALA A 262 -35.89 -3.30 5.90
C ALA A 262 -35.95 -1.95 6.64
N ARG A 263 -35.34 -1.85 7.83
CA ARG A 263 -35.30 -0.62 8.65
C ARG A 263 -34.05 0.21 8.37
N LEU A 264 -33.05 -0.34 7.69
CA LEU A 264 -31.83 0.39 7.37
C LEU A 264 -32.12 1.52 6.39
N ALA A 265 -31.79 2.74 6.81
CA ALA A 265 -31.91 3.94 6.00
C ALA A 265 -30.53 4.61 5.82
N PRO A 266 -30.24 5.22 4.65
CA PRO A 266 -29.05 6.01 4.45
C PRO A 266 -29.04 7.25 5.34
N ASP A 267 -27.97 7.38 6.14
CA ASP A 267 -27.71 8.50 7.03
C ASP A 267 -27.51 9.83 6.27
N ALA A 268 -28.10 10.90 6.79
CA ALA A 268 -28.09 12.21 6.13
C ALA A 268 -26.72 12.92 6.11
N ALA A 269 -25.83 12.58 7.04
CA ALA A 269 -24.47 13.13 7.08
C ALA A 269 -23.52 12.39 6.13
N MET A 270 -23.81 11.12 5.82
CA MET A 270 -22.95 10.28 4.98
C MET A 270 -23.38 10.20 3.52
N PHE A 271 -24.66 10.42 3.24
CA PHE A 271 -25.25 10.21 1.91
C PHE A 271 -26.02 11.44 1.42
N SER A 272 -25.85 11.74 0.13
CA SER A 272 -26.46 12.92 -0.49
C SER A 272 -28.00 12.85 -0.48
N PRO A 273 -28.70 14.01 -0.46
CA PRO A 273 -30.16 14.04 -0.57
C PRO A 273 -30.69 13.29 -1.80
N ARG A 274 -29.97 13.36 -2.93
CA ARG A 274 -30.33 12.65 -4.17
C ARG A 274 -30.28 11.14 -4.02
N PHE A 275 -29.20 10.60 -3.47
CA PHE A 275 -29.12 9.16 -3.23
C PHE A 275 -30.18 8.69 -2.22
N ARG A 276 -30.44 9.47 -1.16
CA ARG A 276 -31.48 9.15 -0.18
C ARG A 276 -32.87 9.10 -0.83
N ALA A 277 -33.18 10.03 -1.73
CA ALA A 277 -34.42 10.01 -2.50
C ALA A 277 -34.48 8.79 -3.44
N PHE A 278 -33.40 8.47 -4.14
CA PHE A 278 -33.29 7.27 -4.97
C PHE A 278 -33.50 5.98 -4.19
N PHE A 279 -32.88 5.88 -3.00
CA PHE A 279 -33.03 4.74 -2.09
C PHE A 279 -34.50 4.59 -1.64
N ALA A 280 -35.15 5.70 -1.26
CA ALA A 280 -36.55 5.70 -0.84
C ALA A 280 -37.52 5.32 -1.99
N ALA A 281 -37.23 5.74 -3.22
CA ALA A 281 -38.03 5.44 -4.39
C ALA A 281 -37.89 3.98 -4.86
N THR A 282 -36.77 3.33 -4.54
CA THR A 282 -36.52 1.94 -4.92
C THR A 282 -37.19 0.97 -3.95
N LYS A 283 -38.13 0.18 -4.47
CA LYS A 283 -38.91 -0.83 -3.75
C LYS A 283 -38.20 -2.17 -3.74
#